data_AF-F2UK93-F1
#
_entry.id   AF-F2UK93-F1
#
_cell.length_a   1.000
_cell.length_b   1.000
_cell.length_c   1.000
_cell.angle_alpha   90.00
_cell.angle_beta   90.00
_cell.angle_gamma   90.00
#
_symmetry.space_group_name_H-M   'P 1'
#
loop_
_entity.id
_entity.type
_entity.pdbx_description
1 polymer ?
#
loop_
_entity_poly.entity_id
_entity_poly.type
_entity_poly.pdbx_seq_one_letter_code
_entity_poly.pdbx_strand_id
1 'polypeptide(L)'
;MADVEETQPPSLDYGEDDLAALDKKESTFSLRMQTLMGKKFEDAIIAIGEVPTAFVDALTASDAADTAPAQQDPSHIKITGHPPLRVEPIHFTATFEIRGSVAVCKCEGMLRSDDAASFTQLVRSHVSAKRYICLGEAALASYQATDPPQHTPMLRYLATSSEASRAVASAQRLEPPNALTSIAAAMISGCEWDGVEAYAFVSYREGAGVASQLHVDDVSVFQPALSSIGTSLTLDDERVRAFCKKVNRRPVDTLLYT
;
A
#
# COMPACT_ATOMS: atom_id res chain seq x y z
N MET A 1 52.21 -36.40 -10.68
CA MET A 1 51.23 -35.41 -11.20
C MET A 1 49.92 -36.15 -11.27
N ALA A 2 48.95 -35.78 -10.44
CA ALA A 2 47.67 -36.45 -10.34
C ALA A 2 46.67 -35.67 -11.18
N ASP A 3 46.02 -36.34 -12.12
CA ASP A 3 44.95 -35.78 -12.94
C ASP A 3 43.71 -35.57 -12.06
N VAL A 4 43.22 -34.33 -12.06
CA VAL A 4 42.00 -33.93 -11.37
C VAL A 4 40.86 -34.07 -12.38
N GLU A 5 40.02 -35.08 -12.20
CA GLU A 5 38.76 -35.23 -12.94
C GLU A 5 37.80 -34.11 -12.52
N GLU A 6 37.50 -33.23 -13.48
CA GLU A 6 36.57 -32.12 -13.33
C GLU A 6 35.13 -32.64 -13.51
N THR A 7 34.46 -32.95 -12.41
CA THR A 7 33.04 -33.32 -12.41
C THR A 7 32.16 -32.12 -12.79
N GLN A 8 31.58 -32.17 -13.99
CA GLN A 8 30.56 -31.24 -14.47
C GLN A 8 29.28 -31.36 -13.62
N PRO A 9 28.67 -30.25 -13.17
CA PRO A 9 27.41 -30.31 -12.44
C PRO A 9 26.26 -30.77 -13.36
N PRO A 10 25.27 -31.50 -12.82
CA PRO A 10 24.14 -31.99 -13.60
C PRO A 10 23.36 -30.82 -14.19
N SER A 11 23.26 -30.76 -15.52
CA SER A 11 22.36 -29.86 -16.21
C SER A 11 20.92 -30.31 -15.94
N LEU A 12 20.18 -29.51 -15.16
CA LEU A 12 18.74 -29.64 -15.04
C LEU A 12 18.10 -29.21 -16.37
N ASP A 13 17.89 -30.18 -17.24
CA ASP A 13 17.13 -30.03 -18.48
C ASP A 13 15.64 -29.94 -18.13
N TYR A 14 15.16 -28.71 -17.91
CA TYR A 14 13.73 -28.44 -17.84
C TYR A 14 13.22 -28.41 -19.28
N GLY A 15 12.62 -29.52 -19.73
CA GLY A 15 12.06 -29.61 -21.07
C GLY A 15 11.12 -28.45 -21.36
N GLU A 16 11.28 -27.80 -22.51
CA GLU A 16 10.49 -26.64 -22.95
C GLU A 16 8.98 -26.90 -22.93
N ASP A 17 8.56 -28.16 -23.01
CA ASP A 17 7.16 -28.59 -22.97
C ASP A 17 6.50 -28.50 -21.57
N ASP A 18 7.27 -28.54 -20.47
CA ASP A 18 6.72 -28.39 -19.11
C ASP A 18 6.42 -26.93 -18.72
N LEU A 19 6.98 -25.97 -19.46
CA LEU A 19 6.69 -24.54 -19.28
C LEU A 19 5.40 -24.10 -19.97
N ALA A 20 4.98 -24.80 -21.03
CA ALA A 20 3.80 -24.47 -21.81
C ALA A 20 2.48 -24.93 -21.16
N ALA A 21 2.53 -25.93 -20.27
CA ALA A 21 1.35 -26.48 -19.57
C ALA A 21 1.08 -25.84 -18.19
N LEU A 22 1.89 -24.85 -17.78
CA LEU A 22 1.59 -24.02 -16.61
C LEU A 22 0.53 -23.00 -16.99
N ASP A 23 -0.72 -23.46 -17.09
CA ASP A 23 -1.91 -22.62 -17.13
C ASP A 23 -1.75 -21.55 -16.03
N LYS A 24 -1.51 -20.30 -16.45
CA LYS A 24 -1.54 -19.13 -15.59
C LYS A 24 -2.97 -19.02 -15.09
N LYS A 25 -3.29 -19.70 -13.99
CA LYS A 25 -4.56 -19.50 -13.29
C LYS A 25 -4.61 -18.05 -12.88
N GLU A 26 -5.43 -17.28 -13.59
CA GLU A 26 -5.67 -15.87 -13.34
C GLU A 26 -6.06 -15.67 -11.88
N SER A 27 -5.54 -14.61 -11.26
CA SER A 27 -5.97 -14.22 -9.93
C SER A 27 -7.47 -14.05 -9.91
N THR A 28 -8.14 -14.74 -9.00
CA THR A 28 -9.58 -14.55 -8.81
C THR A 28 -9.78 -13.44 -7.80
N PHE A 29 -10.35 -12.32 -8.26
CA PHE A 29 -10.74 -11.19 -7.42
C PHE A 29 -12.21 -11.39 -7.06
N SER A 30 -12.49 -11.76 -5.81
CA SER A 30 -13.87 -11.76 -5.32
C SER A 30 -14.16 -10.42 -4.64
N LEU A 31 -14.91 -9.57 -5.33
CA LEU A 31 -15.37 -8.29 -4.81
C LEU A 31 -16.85 -8.41 -4.44
N ARG A 32 -17.17 -8.27 -3.14
CA ARG A 32 -18.55 -8.05 -2.71
C ARG A 32 -18.69 -6.63 -2.18
N MET A 33 -18.71 -5.64 -3.08
CA MET A 33 -18.98 -4.25 -2.72
C MET A 33 -20.43 -3.90 -3.04
N GLN A 34 -21.34 -4.16 -2.10
CA GLN A 34 -22.76 -3.82 -2.28
C GLN A 34 -23.09 -2.37 -1.89
N THR A 35 -22.26 -1.72 -1.07
CA THR A 35 -22.65 -0.46 -0.39
C THR A 35 -21.94 0.79 -0.90
N LEU A 36 -20.93 0.63 -1.77
CA LEU A 36 -20.13 1.72 -2.34
C LEU A 36 -20.60 2.18 -3.73
N MET A 37 -21.33 1.33 -4.46
CA MET A 37 -21.83 1.69 -5.78
C MET A 37 -22.81 2.87 -5.73
N GLY A 38 -22.54 3.91 -6.51
CA GLY A 38 -23.40 5.08 -6.69
C GLY A 38 -23.15 6.25 -5.73
N LYS A 39 -22.29 6.07 -4.71
CA LYS A 39 -21.82 7.19 -3.88
C LYS A 39 -20.62 7.88 -4.54
N LYS A 40 -20.56 9.20 -4.42
CA LYS A 40 -19.41 10.01 -4.82
C LYS A 40 -18.67 10.48 -3.57
N PHE A 41 -17.37 10.23 -3.55
CA PHE A 41 -16.47 10.60 -2.46
C PHE A 41 -15.64 11.82 -2.87
N GLU A 42 -15.21 12.60 -1.89
CA GLU A 42 -14.23 13.64 -2.14
C GLU A 42 -12.86 13.00 -2.33
N ASP A 43 -12.45 12.19 -1.36
CA ASP A 43 -11.18 11.48 -1.38
C ASP A 43 -11.40 9.96 -1.25
N ALA A 44 -10.54 9.19 -1.90
CA ALA A 44 -10.36 7.76 -1.66
C ALA A 44 -8.92 7.48 -1.22
N ILE A 45 -8.74 7.02 0.01
CA ILE A 45 -7.43 6.70 0.60
C ILE A 45 -7.20 5.19 0.52
N ILE A 46 -6.05 4.78 -0.03
CA ILE A 46 -5.61 3.38 -0.12
C ILE A 46 -4.36 3.24 0.75
N ALA A 47 -4.49 2.60 1.89
CA ALA A 47 -3.40 2.32 2.83
C ALA A 47 -2.80 0.94 2.55
N ILE A 48 -1.50 0.90 2.28
CA ILE A 48 -0.76 -0.29 1.86
C ILE A 48 0.34 -0.57 2.89
N GLY A 49 0.22 -1.66 3.64
CA GLY A 49 1.16 -2.02 4.70
C GLY A 49 0.67 -1.67 6.10
N GLU A 50 1.44 -2.06 7.11
CA GLU A 50 1.03 -1.98 8.51
C GLU A 50 0.96 -0.53 9.01
N VAL A 51 1.97 0.28 8.71
CA VAL A 51 2.03 1.67 9.20
C VAL A 51 0.97 2.55 8.55
N PRO A 52 0.79 2.56 7.21
CA PRO A 52 -0.31 3.30 6.58
C PRO A 52 -1.68 2.85 7.07
N THR A 53 -1.88 1.55 7.30
CA THR A 53 -3.15 1.00 7.80
C THR A 53 -3.45 1.49 9.21
N ALA A 54 -2.46 1.48 10.09
CA ALA A 54 -2.58 2.02 11.44
C ALA A 54 -2.84 3.53 11.45
N PHE A 55 -2.16 4.26 10.57
CA PHE A 55 -2.38 5.69 10.39
C PHE A 55 -3.83 5.96 9.99
N VAL A 56 -4.36 5.28 8.97
CA VAL A 56 -5.76 5.48 8.59
C VAL A 56 -6.72 5.02 9.68
N ASP A 57 -6.45 3.98 10.45
CA ASP A 57 -7.30 3.58 11.59
C ASP A 57 -7.35 4.63 12.72
N ALA A 58 -6.32 5.45 12.85
CA ALA A 58 -6.27 6.58 13.76
C ALA A 58 -6.95 7.85 13.22
N LEU A 59 -7.36 7.89 11.95
CA LEU A 59 -8.04 9.07 11.39
C LEU A 59 -9.51 9.19 11.84
N THR A 60 -9.90 10.39 12.24
CA THR A 60 -11.28 10.78 12.58
C THR A 60 -11.78 11.87 11.64
N ALA A 61 -13.08 11.88 11.35
CA ALA A 61 -13.67 12.98 10.59
C ALA A 61 -13.68 14.26 11.45
N SER A 62 -13.27 15.40 10.87
CA SER A 62 -13.19 16.67 11.60
C SER A 62 -14.56 17.19 12.08
N ASP A 63 -15.65 16.80 11.42
CA ASP A 63 -17.03 17.27 11.69
C ASP A 63 -17.85 16.29 12.56
N ALA A 64 -17.22 15.66 13.56
CA ALA A 64 -17.85 14.67 14.45
C ALA A 64 -18.93 15.23 15.41
N ALA A 65 -19.66 16.28 15.01
CA ALA A 65 -20.76 16.82 15.80
C ALA A 65 -22.10 16.09 15.58
N ASP A 66 -22.30 15.30 14.50
CA ASP A 66 -23.62 14.66 14.29
C ASP A 66 -23.65 13.47 13.32
N THR A 67 -22.51 12.88 12.95
CA THR A 67 -22.51 11.75 12.02
C THR A 67 -22.72 10.42 12.75
N ALA A 68 -23.80 9.72 12.37
CA ALA A 68 -24.09 8.33 12.73
C ALA A 68 -22.82 7.46 12.67
N PRO A 69 -22.70 6.43 13.53
CA PRO A 69 -21.50 5.60 13.63
C PRO A 69 -21.06 5.16 12.24
N ALA A 70 -19.76 5.32 11.96
CA ALA A 70 -19.15 4.99 10.68
C ALA A 70 -19.73 3.66 10.19
N GLN A 71 -20.46 3.69 9.07
CA GLN A 71 -21.03 2.49 8.49
C GLN A 71 -19.85 1.70 7.94
N GLN A 72 -19.32 0.82 8.79
CA GLN A 72 -18.36 -0.19 8.37
C GLN A 72 -19.10 -1.10 7.40
N ASP A 73 -18.71 -1.01 6.13
CA ASP A 73 -19.05 -1.99 5.14
C ASP A 73 -17.90 -3.00 5.15
N PRO A 74 -18.05 -4.19 5.77
CA PRO A 74 -17.01 -5.22 5.76
C PRO A 74 -16.96 -5.92 4.39
N SER A 75 -16.93 -5.13 3.31
CA SER A 75 -16.64 -5.58 1.97
C SER A 75 -15.20 -6.08 1.95
N HIS A 76 -15.04 -7.39 2.06
CA HIS A 76 -13.75 -8.05 1.96
C HIS A 76 -13.45 -8.37 0.49
N ILE A 77 -12.37 -7.81 -0.04
CA ILE A 77 -11.75 -8.33 -1.26
C ILE A 77 -10.79 -9.42 -0.84
N LYS A 78 -11.14 -10.67 -1.13
CA LYS A 78 -10.18 -11.76 -1.07
C LYS A 78 -9.65 -12.00 -2.48
N ILE A 79 -8.35 -11.78 -2.64
CA ILE A 79 -7.63 -12.17 -3.85
C ILE A 79 -6.96 -13.50 -3.55
N THR A 80 -7.33 -14.53 -4.31
CA THR A 80 -6.61 -15.81 -4.32
C THR A 80 -5.91 -15.95 -5.67
N GLY A 81 -4.61 -15.63 -5.68
CA GLY A 81 -3.73 -15.95 -6.80
C GLY A 81 -3.07 -17.30 -6.55
N HIS A 82 -3.11 -18.20 -7.53
CA HIS A 82 -2.22 -19.38 -7.51
C HIS A 82 -0.87 -18.97 -8.13
N PRO A 83 0.25 -19.14 -7.42
CA PRO A 83 1.55 -18.96 -8.04
C PRO A 83 1.76 -20.05 -9.11
N PRO A 84 2.38 -19.72 -10.25
CA PRO A 84 2.67 -20.69 -11.31
C PRO A 84 3.70 -21.75 -10.87
N LEU A 85 4.30 -21.62 -9.70
CA LEU A 85 5.25 -22.57 -9.13
C LEU A 85 4.89 -22.74 -7.65
N ARG A 86 5.12 -23.94 -7.10
CA ARG A 86 4.77 -24.41 -5.74
C ARG A 86 5.24 -23.48 -4.59
N VAL A 87 4.62 -22.32 -4.46
CA VAL A 87 4.81 -21.38 -3.36
C VAL A 87 3.45 -21.21 -2.70
N GLU A 88 3.45 -20.99 -1.40
CA GLU A 88 2.23 -20.86 -0.60
C GLU A 88 1.24 -19.84 -1.21
N PRO A 89 -0.08 -20.02 -1.01
CA PRO A 89 -1.07 -19.08 -1.51
C PRO A 89 -0.76 -17.66 -1.00
N ILE A 90 -0.62 -16.73 -1.94
CA ILE A 90 -0.44 -15.33 -1.60
C ILE A 90 -1.77 -14.81 -1.06
N HIS A 91 -1.78 -14.44 0.22
CA HIS A 91 -2.93 -13.85 0.86
C HIS A 91 -2.86 -12.33 0.73
N PHE A 92 -3.81 -11.76 -0.01
CA PHE A 92 -4.06 -10.33 -0.03
C PHE A 92 -5.53 -10.06 0.33
N THR A 93 -5.71 -9.15 1.28
CA THR A 93 -7.03 -8.69 1.72
C THR A 93 -7.11 -7.19 1.57
N ALA A 94 -8.15 -6.72 0.90
CA ALA A 94 -8.52 -5.30 0.93
C ALA A 94 -9.86 -5.13 1.66
N THR A 95 -9.90 -4.24 2.64
CA THR A 95 -11.10 -3.92 3.42
C THR A 95 -11.46 -2.45 3.19
N PHE A 96 -12.74 -2.18 2.94
CA PHE A 96 -13.22 -0.82 2.68
C PHE A 96 -13.99 -0.26 3.88
N GLU A 97 -13.84 1.03 4.15
CA GLU A 97 -14.57 1.74 5.18
C GLU A 97 -14.98 3.11 4.65
N ILE A 98 -16.14 3.60 5.07
CA ILE A 98 -16.60 4.95 4.71
C ILE A 98 -16.52 5.84 5.95
N ARG A 99 -15.88 7.00 5.81
CA ARG A 99 -15.73 8.00 6.87
C ARG A 99 -16.15 9.37 6.34
N GLY A 100 -17.43 9.69 6.48
CA GLY A 100 -17.99 10.92 5.92
C GLY A 100 -17.90 10.93 4.39
N SER A 101 -17.21 11.93 3.83
CA SER A 101 -16.96 12.06 2.38
C SER A 101 -15.74 11.28 1.88
N VAL A 102 -15.05 10.54 2.76
CA VAL A 102 -13.82 9.81 2.42
C VAL A 102 -14.08 8.30 2.41
N ALA A 103 -13.65 7.63 1.34
CA ALA A 103 -13.56 6.18 1.28
C ALA A 103 -12.14 5.74 1.67
N VAL A 104 -12.02 4.75 2.57
CA VAL A 104 -10.74 4.22 3.03
C VAL A 104 -10.64 2.75 2.62
N CYS A 105 -9.55 2.37 1.98
CA CYS A 105 -9.22 1.02 1.59
C CYS A 105 -7.94 0.59 2.33
N LYS A 106 -8.03 -0.45 3.16
CA LYS A 106 -6.92 -1.02 3.91
C LYS A 106 -6.46 -2.28 3.23
N CYS A 107 -5.21 -2.30 2.78
CA CYS A 107 -4.61 -3.41 2.04
C CYS A 107 -3.59 -4.13 2.93
N GLU A 108 -3.88 -5.39 3.23
CA GLU A 108 -3.05 -6.28 4.05
C GLU A 108 -2.56 -7.47 3.22
N GLY A 109 -1.30 -7.86 3.45
CA GLY A 109 -0.63 -8.94 2.72
C GLY A 109 0.06 -8.49 1.43
N MET A 110 0.50 -9.47 0.64
CA MET A 110 1.26 -9.20 -0.59
C MET A 110 0.36 -9.28 -1.82
N LEU A 111 0.36 -8.25 -2.67
CA LEU A 111 -0.24 -8.32 -4.00
C LEU A 111 0.86 -8.49 -5.04
N ARG A 112 0.68 -9.43 -5.98
CA ARG A 112 1.61 -9.56 -7.11
C ARG A 112 1.55 -8.30 -7.96
N SER A 113 2.70 -7.88 -8.50
CA SER A 113 2.77 -6.70 -9.37
C SER A 113 1.83 -6.78 -10.57
N ASP A 114 1.70 -7.97 -11.18
CA ASP A 114 0.82 -8.21 -12.33
C ASP A 114 -0.67 -8.01 -12.00
N ASP A 115 -1.05 -8.21 -10.72
CA ASP A 115 -2.42 -8.08 -10.23
C ASP A 115 -2.77 -6.63 -9.83
N ALA A 116 -1.77 -5.77 -9.67
CA ALA A 116 -1.96 -4.41 -9.16
C ALA A 116 -2.85 -3.57 -10.10
N ALA A 117 -2.66 -3.67 -11.41
CA ALA A 117 -3.46 -2.92 -12.39
C ALA A 117 -4.93 -3.34 -12.36
N SER A 118 -5.21 -4.64 -12.32
CA SER A 118 -6.57 -5.16 -12.20
C SER A 118 -7.23 -4.74 -10.89
N PHE A 119 -6.49 -4.80 -9.78
CA PHE A 119 -6.97 -4.32 -8.49
C PHE A 119 -7.31 -2.84 -8.50
N THR A 120 -6.42 -1.96 -8.98
CA THR A 120 -6.69 -0.52 -8.99
C THR A 120 -7.82 -0.15 -9.95
N GLN A 121 -7.96 -0.83 -11.08
CA GLN A 121 -9.13 -0.68 -11.95
C GLN A 121 -10.43 -1.09 -11.25
N LEU A 122 -10.40 -2.19 -10.50
CA LEU A 122 -11.54 -2.65 -9.71
C LEU A 122 -11.94 -1.62 -8.65
N VAL A 123 -10.97 -1.09 -7.88
CA VAL A 123 -11.22 -0.03 -6.89
C VAL A 123 -11.84 1.20 -7.56
N ARG A 124 -11.24 1.70 -8.65
CA ARG A 124 -11.70 2.92 -9.33
C ARG A 124 -13.08 2.77 -9.98
N SER A 125 -13.42 1.57 -10.45
CA SER A 125 -14.74 1.30 -11.03
C SER A 125 -15.87 1.26 -9.99
N HIS A 126 -15.54 1.03 -8.71
CA HIS A 126 -16.55 0.93 -7.66
C HIS A 126 -16.54 2.09 -6.65
N VAL A 127 -15.42 2.79 -6.50
CA VAL A 127 -15.25 3.93 -5.59
C VAL A 127 -15.10 5.19 -6.42
N SER A 128 -16.19 5.88 -6.73
CA SER A 128 -16.10 7.14 -7.48
C SER A 128 -15.64 8.26 -6.53
N ALA A 129 -14.37 8.67 -6.63
CA ALA A 129 -13.79 9.77 -5.86
C ALA A 129 -13.29 10.90 -6.78
N LYS A 130 -13.29 12.15 -6.28
CA LYS A 130 -12.63 13.26 -7.00
C LYS A 130 -11.12 13.10 -7.01
N ARG A 131 -10.57 12.49 -5.95
CA ARG A 131 -9.13 12.33 -5.73
C ARG A 131 -8.81 10.96 -5.13
N TYR A 132 -7.69 10.37 -5.54
CA TYR A 132 -7.16 9.13 -4.95
C TYR A 132 -5.84 9.37 -4.23
N ILE A 133 -5.66 8.76 -3.06
CA ILE A 133 -4.47 8.94 -2.23
C ILE A 133 -3.94 7.56 -1.84
N CYS A 134 -2.80 7.16 -2.34
CA CYS A 134 -2.10 5.95 -1.91
C CYS A 134 -1.12 6.30 -0.78
N LEU A 135 -1.20 5.59 0.32
CA LEU A 135 -0.26 5.66 1.44
C LEU A 135 0.48 4.33 1.50
N GLY A 136 1.80 4.36 1.37
CA GLY A 136 2.65 3.18 1.40
C GLY A 136 3.85 3.39 2.30
N GLU A 137 4.51 2.29 2.62
CA GLU A 137 5.80 2.29 3.31
C GLU A 137 6.82 1.45 2.54
N ALA A 138 8.09 1.81 2.67
CA ALA A 138 9.22 1.10 2.08
C ALA A 138 10.42 1.12 3.02
N ALA A 139 11.30 0.13 2.88
CA ALA A 139 12.51 0.08 3.69
C ALA A 139 13.43 1.25 3.31
N LEU A 140 14.03 1.91 4.30
CA LEU A 140 14.98 2.99 4.02
C LEU A 140 16.14 2.54 3.12
N ALA A 141 16.56 1.28 3.26
CA ALA A 141 17.60 0.67 2.43
C ALA A 141 17.22 0.55 0.94
N SER A 142 15.93 0.61 0.58
CA SER A 142 15.50 0.60 -0.83
C SER A 142 15.50 1.99 -1.46
N TYR A 143 15.74 3.05 -0.68
CA TYR A 143 15.83 4.41 -1.19
C TYR A 143 17.23 4.69 -1.72
N GLN A 144 17.31 5.19 -2.96
CA GLN A 144 18.54 5.48 -3.66
C GLN A 144 18.71 6.99 -3.78
N ALA A 145 19.70 7.53 -3.09
CA ALA A 145 20.08 8.94 -3.19
C ALA A 145 21.60 9.10 -3.11
N THR A 146 22.09 10.21 -3.66
CA THR A 146 23.51 10.59 -3.60
C THR A 146 23.94 10.96 -2.19
N ASP A 147 23.06 11.62 -1.45
CA ASP A 147 23.26 12.00 -0.06
C ASP A 147 22.48 11.08 0.88
N PRO A 148 23.01 10.80 2.09
CA PRO A 148 22.30 9.97 3.06
C PRO A 148 21.01 10.68 3.52
N PRO A 149 19.96 9.90 3.85
CA PRO A 149 18.72 10.45 4.38
C PRO A 149 19.01 11.22 5.68
N GLN A 150 18.50 12.46 5.76
CA GLN A 150 18.77 13.35 6.89
C GLN A 150 17.90 13.06 8.12
N HIS A 151 16.79 12.34 7.94
CA HIS A 151 15.82 12.01 8.98
C HIS A 151 15.10 10.71 8.62
N THR A 152 14.60 10.00 9.63
CA THR A 152 13.74 8.82 9.50
C THR A 152 12.54 9.01 10.46
N PRO A 153 11.30 8.70 10.04
CA PRO A 153 10.88 8.32 8.68
C PRO A 153 11.00 9.48 7.69
N MET A 154 11.26 9.16 6.43
CA MET A 154 11.34 10.13 5.34
C MET A 154 10.14 10.00 4.40
N LEU A 155 9.41 11.08 4.20
CA LEU A 155 8.25 11.07 3.31
C LEU A 155 8.62 11.54 1.89
N ARG A 156 8.24 10.74 0.90
CA ARG A 156 8.29 11.11 -0.52
C ARG A 156 6.91 11.01 -1.15
N TYR A 157 6.70 11.78 -2.21
CA TYR A 157 5.43 11.72 -2.94
C TYR A 157 5.59 11.75 -4.45
N LEU A 158 4.63 11.16 -5.15
CA LEU A 158 4.37 11.38 -6.57
C LEU A 158 2.91 11.75 -6.76
N ALA A 159 2.61 12.57 -7.76
CA ALA A 159 1.24 12.97 -8.11
C ALA A 159 1.04 12.92 -9.62
N THR A 160 -0.22 12.80 -10.07
CA THR A 160 -0.62 12.76 -11.48
C THR A 160 -0.24 14.05 -12.21
N SER A 161 -0.65 15.22 -11.70
CA SER A 161 -0.37 16.51 -12.35
C SER A 161 0.68 17.38 -11.63
N SER A 162 1.26 18.33 -12.38
CA SER A 162 2.14 19.36 -11.82
C SER A 162 1.41 20.38 -10.93
N GLU A 163 0.09 20.55 -11.11
CA GLU A 163 -0.75 21.38 -10.25
C GLU A 163 -1.01 20.68 -8.92
N ALA A 164 -1.32 19.38 -8.95
CA ALA A 164 -1.39 18.53 -7.77
C ALA A 164 -0.07 18.57 -6.97
N SER A 165 1.07 18.57 -7.68
CA SER A 165 2.40 18.63 -7.06
C SER A 165 2.67 19.93 -6.26
N ARG A 166 2.02 21.06 -6.58
CA ARG A 166 2.26 22.32 -5.84
C ARG A 166 1.58 22.35 -4.48
N ALA A 167 0.60 21.48 -4.23
CA ALA A 167 -0.17 21.46 -2.99
C ALA A 167 0.57 20.81 -1.81
N VAL A 168 1.61 20.01 -2.09
CA VAL A 168 2.28 19.19 -1.06
C VAL A 168 3.50 19.90 -0.49
N ALA A 169 3.28 20.86 0.42
CA ALA A 169 4.36 21.64 1.01
C ALA A 169 5.24 20.83 2.00
N SER A 170 4.70 19.76 2.59
CA SER A 170 5.33 19.04 3.70
C SER A 170 6.05 17.75 3.30
N ALA A 171 6.05 17.39 2.01
CA ALA A 171 6.74 16.21 1.51
C ALA A 171 7.59 16.57 0.29
N GLN A 172 8.70 15.85 0.10
CA GLN A 172 9.54 16.04 -1.07
C GLN A 172 9.08 15.12 -2.20
N ARG A 173 9.18 15.58 -3.45
CA ARG A 173 8.81 14.78 -4.61
C ARG A 173 9.79 13.61 -4.74
N LEU A 174 9.27 12.44 -5.09
CA LEU A 174 10.05 11.25 -5.37
C LEU A 174 10.96 11.50 -6.59
N GLU A 175 12.25 11.39 -6.35
CA GLU A 175 13.32 11.70 -7.28
C GLU A 175 13.88 10.44 -7.95
N PRO A 176 14.29 10.51 -9.23
CA PRO A 176 15.00 9.41 -9.87
C PRO A 176 16.30 9.07 -9.11
N PRO A 177 16.70 7.77 -9.08
CA PRO A 177 16.11 6.63 -9.78
C PRO A 177 14.96 5.95 -9.01
N ASN A 178 14.48 6.53 -7.91
CA ASN A 178 13.42 5.94 -7.10
C ASN A 178 12.09 5.91 -7.89
N ALA A 179 11.37 4.80 -7.76
CA ALA A 179 10.11 4.58 -8.43
C ALA A 179 9.07 4.00 -7.48
N LEU A 180 7.81 4.34 -7.70
CA LEU A 180 6.70 3.62 -7.10
C LEU A 180 6.58 2.23 -7.72
N THR A 181 6.05 1.29 -6.96
CA THR A 181 5.79 -0.08 -7.43
C THR A 181 4.38 -0.53 -7.04
N SER A 182 3.93 -1.64 -7.64
CA SER A 182 2.67 -2.31 -7.30
C SER A 182 1.45 -1.36 -7.32
N ILE A 183 0.60 -1.40 -6.30
CA ILE A 183 -0.68 -0.67 -6.21
C ILE A 183 -0.49 0.84 -6.38
N ALA A 184 0.52 1.44 -5.73
CA ALA A 184 0.73 2.89 -5.79
C ALA A 184 1.07 3.35 -7.22
N ALA A 185 1.96 2.63 -7.91
CA ALA A 185 2.29 2.91 -9.31
C ALA A 185 1.07 2.72 -10.22
N ALA A 186 0.38 1.58 -10.10
CA ALA A 186 -0.79 1.27 -10.91
C ALA A 186 -1.94 2.28 -10.71
N MET A 187 -2.11 2.80 -9.48
CA MET A 187 -3.13 3.80 -9.18
C MET A 187 -2.77 5.14 -9.80
N ILE A 188 -1.54 5.63 -9.61
CA ILE A 188 -1.08 6.89 -10.21
C ILE A 188 -1.21 6.84 -11.73
N SER A 189 -0.69 5.79 -12.37
CA SER A 189 -0.75 5.67 -13.82
C SER A 189 -2.19 5.61 -14.32
N GLY A 190 -3.04 4.80 -13.67
CA GLY A 190 -4.46 4.72 -13.99
C GLY A 190 -5.17 6.07 -13.89
N CYS A 191 -4.99 6.78 -12.78
CA CYS A 191 -5.61 8.09 -12.56
C CYS A 191 -5.09 9.14 -13.55
N GLU A 192 -3.81 9.12 -13.90
CA GLU A 192 -3.24 9.99 -14.94
C GLU A 192 -3.94 9.79 -16.28
N TRP A 193 -4.14 8.53 -16.70
CA TRP A 193 -4.85 8.22 -17.95
C TRP A 193 -6.29 8.71 -17.95
N ASP A 194 -6.97 8.65 -16.80
CA ASP A 194 -8.37 9.06 -16.66
C ASP A 194 -8.54 10.55 -16.36
N GLY A 195 -7.44 11.31 -16.22
CA GLY A 195 -7.47 12.73 -15.86
C GLY A 195 -7.97 12.98 -14.43
N VAL A 196 -7.77 12.02 -13.53
CA VAL A 196 -8.18 12.10 -12.12
C VAL A 196 -6.97 12.48 -11.25
N GLU A 197 -7.21 13.36 -10.29
CA GLU A 197 -6.18 13.76 -9.33
C GLU A 197 -5.79 12.57 -8.44
N ALA A 198 -4.49 12.26 -8.37
CA ALA A 198 -4.02 11.25 -7.45
C ALA A 198 -2.63 11.56 -6.87
N TYR A 199 -2.43 11.11 -5.64
CA TYR A 199 -1.20 11.22 -4.87
C TYR A 199 -0.78 9.85 -4.38
N ALA A 200 0.52 9.61 -4.34
CA ALA A 200 1.12 8.45 -3.72
C ALA A 200 2.21 8.93 -2.78
N PHE A 201 2.00 8.70 -1.49
CA PHE A 201 2.94 9.02 -0.42
C PHE A 201 3.63 7.74 0.04
N VAL A 202 4.95 7.74 0.06
CA VAL A 202 5.76 6.62 0.53
C VAL A 202 6.63 7.08 1.69
N SER A 203 6.42 6.46 2.84
CA SER A 203 7.29 6.61 4.00
C SER A 203 8.44 5.62 3.91
N TYR A 204 9.66 6.13 3.80
CA TYR A 204 10.89 5.35 3.90
C TYR A 204 11.36 5.35 5.35
N ARG A 205 11.42 4.18 5.97
CA ARG A 205 11.81 4.05 7.39
C ARG A 205 12.67 2.83 7.64
N GLU A 206 13.39 2.87 8.74
CA GLU A 206 14.12 1.70 9.24
C GLU A 206 13.12 0.64 9.69
N GLY A 207 13.43 -0.63 9.41
CA GLY A 207 12.58 -1.76 9.81
C GLY A 207 11.24 -1.86 9.06
N ALA A 208 11.03 -1.14 7.95
CA ALA A 208 9.82 -1.35 7.15
C ALA A 208 9.79 -2.77 6.57
N GLY A 209 8.62 -3.41 6.63
CA GLY A 209 8.45 -4.80 6.18
C GLY A 209 9.03 -5.86 7.13
N VAL A 210 9.61 -5.47 8.26
CA VAL A 210 10.08 -6.39 9.30
C VAL A 210 9.53 -6.00 10.67
N ALA A 211 9.48 -6.97 11.58
CA ALA A 211 9.11 -6.74 12.96
C ALA A 211 10.12 -5.77 13.61
N SER A 212 9.70 -4.52 13.80
CA SER A 212 10.52 -3.45 14.34
C SER A 212 9.73 -2.66 15.39
N GLN A 213 10.45 -1.98 16.28
CA GLN A 213 9.81 -1.04 17.18
C GLN A 213 9.29 0.14 16.37
N LEU A 214 7.99 0.40 16.47
CA LEU A 214 7.35 1.54 15.82
C LEU A 214 7.30 2.72 16.79
N HIS A 215 7.74 3.88 16.32
CA HIS A 215 7.56 5.15 16.99
C HIS A 215 6.26 5.84 16.52
N VAL A 216 5.77 6.80 17.31
CA VAL A 216 4.59 7.60 16.93
C VAL A 216 4.86 8.39 15.64
N ASP A 217 6.09 8.85 15.47
CA ASP A 217 6.49 9.63 14.29
C ASP A 217 6.43 8.80 13.00
N ASP A 218 6.69 7.49 13.06
CA ASP A 218 6.57 6.58 11.91
C ASP A 218 5.15 6.55 11.34
N VAL A 219 4.16 6.53 12.23
CA VAL A 219 2.74 6.47 11.87
C VAL A 219 2.23 7.85 11.48
N SER A 220 2.65 8.89 12.22
CA SER A 220 2.14 10.26 12.06
C SER A 220 2.72 11.00 10.85
N VAL A 221 3.74 10.41 10.20
CA VAL A 221 4.48 11.01 9.08
C VAL A 221 3.58 11.50 7.93
N PHE A 222 2.44 10.84 7.70
CA PHE A 222 1.53 11.18 6.60
C PHE A 222 0.62 12.38 6.92
N GLN A 223 0.45 12.77 8.19
CA GLN A 223 -0.52 13.78 8.60
C GLN A 223 -0.29 15.16 7.97
N PRO A 224 0.94 15.70 7.94
CA PRO A 224 1.19 17.00 7.31
C PRO A 224 0.84 16.99 5.82
N ALA A 225 1.15 15.88 5.13
CA ALA A 225 0.86 15.72 3.71
C ALA A 225 -0.65 15.69 3.43
N LEU A 226 -1.43 14.90 4.18
CA LEU A 226 -2.89 14.89 4.06
C LEU A 226 -3.52 16.26 4.35
N SER A 227 -3.01 16.94 5.39
CA SER A 227 -3.48 18.29 5.73
C SER A 227 -3.19 19.29 4.60
N SER A 228 -2.04 19.18 3.93
CA SER A 228 -1.64 20.06 2.83
C SER A 228 -2.50 19.91 1.57
N ILE A 229 -3.03 18.72 1.31
CA ILE A 229 -3.94 18.46 0.17
C ILE A 229 -5.42 18.68 0.53
N GLY A 230 -5.71 19.12 1.75
CA GLY A 230 -7.04 19.53 2.20
C GLY A 230 -7.96 18.39 2.59
N THR A 231 -7.42 17.24 3.02
CA THR A 231 -8.24 16.14 3.53
C THR A 231 -8.96 16.54 4.83
N SER A 232 -10.24 16.25 4.96
CA SER A 232 -11.08 16.61 6.13
C SER A 232 -10.89 15.71 7.36
N LEU A 233 -9.81 14.91 7.38
CA LEU A 233 -9.52 13.93 8.42
C LEU A 233 -8.44 14.45 9.37
N THR A 234 -8.66 14.24 10.66
CA THR A 234 -7.73 14.57 11.74
C THR A 234 -7.18 13.31 12.36
N LEU A 235 -5.93 13.37 12.82
CA LEU A 235 -5.29 12.24 13.48
C LEU A 235 -5.65 12.21 14.97
N ASP A 236 -6.08 11.05 15.46
CA ASP A 236 -6.24 10.77 16.88
C ASP A 236 -4.91 10.22 17.45
N ASP A 237 -4.14 11.10 18.09
CA ASP A 237 -2.83 10.79 18.68
C ASP A 237 -2.90 9.66 19.73
N GLU A 238 -4.02 9.52 20.43
CA GLU A 238 -4.18 8.47 21.44
C GLU A 238 -4.28 7.10 20.77
N ARG A 239 -4.99 7.00 19.64
CA ARG A 239 -5.05 5.76 18.84
C ARG A 239 -3.70 5.38 18.27
N VAL A 240 -2.94 6.36 17.78
CA VAL A 240 -1.57 6.11 17.28
C VAL A 240 -0.69 5.56 18.40
N ARG A 241 -0.67 6.21 19.57
CA ARG A 241 0.11 5.73 20.73
C ARG A 241 -0.33 4.35 21.19
N ALA A 242 -1.63 4.08 21.20
CA ALA A 242 -2.17 2.77 21.56
C ALA A 242 -1.73 1.68 20.58
N PHE A 243 -1.73 1.98 19.28
CA PHE A 243 -1.23 1.10 18.24
C PHE A 243 0.27 0.79 18.40
N CYS A 244 1.13 1.81 18.49
CA CYS A 244 2.58 1.63 18.68
C CYS A 244 2.86 0.78 19.93
N LYS A 245 2.15 1.05 21.04
CA LYS A 245 2.26 0.26 22.27
C LYS A 245 1.85 -1.20 22.08
N LYS A 246 0.83 -1.48 21.26
CA LYS A 246 0.36 -2.84 20.95
C LYS A 246 1.38 -3.59 20.09
N VAL A 247 1.91 -2.96 19.04
CA VAL A 247 2.91 -3.58 18.14
C VAL A 247 4.21 -3.85 18.88
N ASN A 248 4.72 -2.89 19.64
CA ASN A 248 5.98 -3.03 20.39
C ASN A 248 5.93 -4.06 21.53
N ARG A 249 4.74 -4.60 21.85
CA ARG A 249 4.55 -5.70 22.81
C ARG A 249 4.51 -7.09 22.16
N ARG A 250 4.49 -7.18 20.82
CA ARG A 250 4.51 -8.48 20.14
C ARG A 250 5.85 -9.18 20.42
N PRO A 251 5.87 -10.46 20.81
CA PRO A 251 7.12 -11.19 20.97
C PRO A 251 7.85 -11.27 19.63
N VAL A 252 9.14 -10.96 19.63
CA VAL A 252 9.99 -10.99 18.42
C VAL A 252 10.03 -12.40 17.80
N ASP A 253 9.86 -13.43 18.63
CA ASP A 253 9.91 -14.86 18.22
C ASP A 253 8.64 -15.36 17.49
N THR A 254 7.57 -14.56 17.40
CA THR A 254 6.30 -15.01 16.80
C THR A 254 6.20 -14.81 15.28
N LEU A 255 7.23 -14.28 14.61
CA LEU A 255 7.12 -13.70 13.27
C LEU A 255 8.09 -14.27 12.22
N LEU A 256 8.64 -15.48 12.44
CA LEU A 256 9.36 -16.22 11.39
C LEU A 256 8.42 -16.91 10.37
N TYR A 257 7.10 -16.82 10.53
CA TYR A 257 6.11 -17.56 9.74
C TYR A 257 4.79 -16.80 9.50
N THR A 258 4.85 -15.54 9.05
CA THR A 258 3.67 -14.83 8.52
C THR A 258 4.03 -14.04 7.29
#